data_AF-A0A0F9H424-F1
#
_entry.id   AF-A0A0F9H424-F1
#
_cell.length_a   1.000
_cell.length_b   1.000
_cell.length_c   1.000
_cell.angle_alpha   90.00
_cell.angle_beta   90.00
_cell.angle_gamma   90.00
#
_symmetry.space_group_name_H-M   'P 1'
#
loop_
_entity.id
_entity.type
_entity.pdbx_description
1 polymer ?
#
loop_
_entity_poly.entity_id
_entity_poly.type
_entity_poly.pdbx_seq_one_letter_code
_entity_poly.pdbx_strand_id
1 'polypeptide(L)'
;MLTSHQGFTDTTTSEVVGQASDLQLIPHSIEAEQALLGALIIDPAQMLKVIYLTAKDFYLRNHGYLYDAMAALFKIHNGYDYVTVVEYLDSSGHLDDVGGAGALSGLMATTPTSYGAPEYAKIVYRHSMRR
;
A
#
# COMPACT_ATOMS: atom_id res chain seq x y z
N MET A 1 25.06 -20.79 65.68
CA MET A 1 24.83 -19.36 65.38
C MET A 1 24.22 -19.32 63.99
N LEU A 2 22.90 -19.23 63.88
CA LEU A 2 22.07 -18.00 63.78
C LEU A 2 21.82 -17.59 62.31
N THR A 3 20.54 -17.78 61.96
CA THR A 3 19.69 -17.29 60.86
C THR A 3 20.03 -15.94 60.24
N SER A 4 19.78 -15.81 58.92
CA SER A 4 19.20 -14.63 58.23
C SER A 4 19.29 -14.84 56.71
N HIS A 5 18.42 -14.33 55.84
CA HIS A 5 17.04 -13.85 55.90
C HIS A 5 16.64 -13.71 54.42
N GLN A 6 15.36 -13.92 54.13
CA GLN A 6 14.73 -13.63 52.82
C GLN A 6 14.95 -12.18 52.39
N GLY A 7 14.90 -11.93 51.07
CA GLY A 7 14.95 -10.58 50.51
C GLY A 7 14.49 -10.54 49.05
N PHE A 8 13.18 -10.62 48.87
CA PHE A 8 12.44 -10.23 47.67
C PHE A 8 12.66 -8.71 47.42
N THR A 9 13.07 -8.33 46.20
CA THR A 9 12.78 -6.97 45.70
C THR A 9 12.26 -7.04 44.28
N ASP A 10 11.11 -6.43 44.19
CA ASP A 10 10.17 -6.32 43.11
C ASP A 10 10.63 -5.29 42.07
N THR A 11 9.91 -5.25 40.95
CA THR A 11 9.66 -4.06 40.11
C THR A 11 10.48 -3.87 38.83
N THR A 12 9.70 -3.68 37.76
CA THR A 12 9.96 -2.92 36.51
C THR A 12 10.91 -3.51 35.46
N THR A 13 10.34 -4.19 34.47
CA THR A 13 10.44 -3.77 33.06
C THR A 13 9.17 -4.27 32.34
N SER A 14 8.05 -3.65 32.69
CA SER A 14 6.80 -3.73 31.92
C SER A 14 6.75 -2.46 31.08
N GLU A 15 7.59 -2.34 30.04
CA GLU A 15 7.63 -1.17 29.17
C GLU A 15 8.43 -1.50 27.90
N VAL A 16 7.84 -2.25 26.96
CA VAL A 16 8.25 -2.21 25.52
C VAL A 16 7.19 -2.78 24.56
N VAL A 17 6.08 -3.36 25.01
CA VAL A 17 5.03 -3.86 24.10
C VAL A 17 3.94 -2.79 23.90
N GLY A 18 4.25 -1.74 23.14
CA GLY A 18 3.33 -0.60 23.01
C GLY A 18 3.40 0.19 21.71
N GLN A 19 3.89 -0.39 20.60
CA GLN A 19 3.99 0.36 19.34
C GLN A 19 3.57 -0.39 18.06
N ALA A 20 3.14 -1.66 18.15
CA ALA A 20 2.72 -2.45 16.98
C ALA A 20 1.20 -2.70 16.87
N SER A 21 0.40 -2.33 17.88
CA SER A 21 -1.03 -2.71 17.97
C SER A 21 -2.00 -1.72 17.31
N ASP A 22 -1.62 -0.44 17.14
CA ASP A 22 -2.55 0.57 16.62
C ASP A 22 -2.70 0.53 15.09
N LEU A 23 -1.65 0.08 14.38
CA LEU A 23 -1.67 -0.08 12.91
C LEU A 23 -2.56 -1.25 12.44
N GLN A 24 -2.72 -2.30 13.26
CA GLN A 24 -3.59 -3.44 12.95
C GLN A 24 -5.08 -3.13 13.15
N LEU A 25 -5.42 -2.08 13.89
CA LEU A 25 -6.81 -1.68 14.15
C LEU A 25 -7.41 -0.83 13.03
N ILE A 26 -6.58 -0.14 12.25
CA ILE A 26 -7.04 0.69 11.13
C ILE A 26 -7.55 -0.25 10.02
N PRO A 27 -8.82 -0.13 9.59
CA PRO A 27 -9.33 -0.95 8.50
C PRO A 27 -8.51 -0.74 7.22
N HIS A 28 -7.85 -1.79 6.72
CA HIS A 28 -7.10 -1.80 5.46
C HIS A 28 -7.19 -3.18 4.77
N SER A 29 -6.82 -3.24 3.49
CA SER A 29 -6.60 -4.49 2.77
C SER A 29 -5.45 -4.32 1.77
N ILE A 30 -4.28 -4.83 2.13
CA ILE A 30 -3.08 -4.74 1.28
C ILE A 30 -3.27 -5.53 -0.01
N GLU A 31 -3.94 -6.68 0.08
CA GLU A 31 -4.22 -7.56 -1.05
C GLU A 31 -5.10 -6.85 -2.08
N ALA A 32 -6.10 -6.09 -1.64
CA ALA A 32 -6.95 -5.30 -2.53
C ALA A 32 -6.16 -4.16 -3.20
N GLU A 33 -5.26 -3.49 -2.48
CA GLU A 33 -4.40 -2.46 -3.06
C GLU A 33 -3.45 -3.05 -4.12
N GLN A 34 -2.81 -4.19 -3.80
CA GLN A 34 -1.89 -4.85 -4.73
C GLN A 34 -2.62 -5.31 -6.00
N ALA A 35 -3.78 -5.96 -5.84
CA ALA A 35 -4.59 -6.41 -6.96
C ALA A 35 -5.14 -5.25 -7.79
N LEU A 36 -5.51 -4.13 -7.16
CA LEU A 36 -5.94 -2.92 -7.86
C LEU A 36 -4.80 -2.34 -8.70
N LEU A 37 -3.63 -2.12 -8.09
CA LEU A 37 -2.50 -1.51 -8.79
C LEU A 37 -2.01 -2.38 -9.95
N GLY A 38 -1.87 -3.69 -9.74
CA GLY A 38 -1.51 -4.59 -10.82
C GLY A 38 -2.57 -4.64 -11.91
N ALA A 39 -3.86 -4.58 -11.57
CA ALA A 39 -4.94 -4.49 -12.55
C ALA A 39 -4.86 -3.21 -13.40
N LEU A 40 -4.49 -2.08 -12.80
CA LEU A 40 -4.32 -0.80 -13.49
C LEU A 40 -3.06 -0.75 -14.36
N ILE A 41 -2.01 -1.50 -14.02
CA ILE A 41 -0.83 -1.65 -14.88
C ILE A 41 -1.15 -2.55 -16.08
N ILE A 42 -1.92 -3.63 -15.88
CA ILE A 42 -2.32 -4.58 -16.92
C ILE A 42 -3.29 -3.94 -17.92
N ASP A 43 -4.29 -3.19 -17.43
CA ASP A 43 -5.30 -2.53 -18.26
C ASP A 43 -5.52 -1.07 -17.81
N PRO A 44 -4.77 -0.12 -18.40
CA PRO A 44 -4.90 1.30 -18.13
C PRO A 44 -6.31 1.85 -18.33
N ALA A 45 -7.15 1.22 -19.19
CA ALA A 45 -8.52 1.69 -19.41
C ALA A 45 -9.40 1.53 -18.16
N GLN A 46 -9.03 0.65 -17.22
CA GLN A 46 -9.72 0.54 -15.93
C GLN A 46 -9.56 1.79 -15.07
N MET A 47 -8.55 2.63 -15.32
CA MET A 47 -8.33 3.88 -14.58
C MET A 47 -9.60 4.75 -14.57
N LEU A 48 -10.31 4.85 -15.69
CA LEU A 48 -11.57 5.61 -15.81
C LEU A 48 -12.64 5.20 -14.80
N LYS A 49 -12.66 3.93 -14.39
CA LYS A 49 -13.66 3.40 -13.44
C LYS A 49 -13.29 3.66 -11.99
N VAL A 50 -12.04 4.05 -11.72
CA VAL A 50 -11.48 4.19 -10.37
C VAL A 50 -10.90 5.59 -10.10
N ILE A 51 -11.17 6.57 -10.97
CA ILE A 51 -10.72 7.97 -10.84
C ILE A 51 -11.20 8.69 -9.57
N TYR A 52 -12.17 8.11 -8.86
CA TYR A 52 -12.67 8.66 -7.59
C TYR A 52 -11.72 8.41 -6.42
N LEU A 53 -10.74 7.51 -6.59
CA LEU A 53 -9.68 7.30 -5.61
C LEU A 53 -8.63 8.40 -5.70
N THR A 54 -7.91 8.57 -4.60
CA THR A 54 -6.73 9.43 -4.46
C THR A 54 -5.62 8.63 -3.78
N ALA A 55 -4.36 9.08 -3.88
CA ALA A 55 -3.25 8.45 -3.13
C ALA A 55 -3.53 8.26 -1.63
N LYS A 56 -4.37 9.12 -1.02
CA LYS A 56 -4.71 9.06 0.41
C LYS A 56 -5.60 7.87 0.76
N ASP A 57 -6.28 7.27 -0.21
CA ASP A 57 -7.15 6.12 0.02
C ASP A 57 -6.35 4.83 0.25
N PHE A 58 -5.12 4.78 -0.24
CA PHE A 58 -4.20 3.68 -0.03
C PHE A 58 -3.65 3.74 1.39
N TYR A 59 -3.51 2.58 2.03
CA TYR A 59 -2.90 2.42 3.34
C TYR A 59 -1.40 2.56 3.23
N LEU A 60 -0.81 1.88 2.24
CA LEU A 60 0.61 1.99 2.00
C LEU A 60 0.89 3.23 1.14
N ARG A 61 1.77 4.09 1.66
CA ARG A 61 2.11 5.36 1.02
C ARG A 61 2.70 5.17 -0.38
N ASN A 62 3.53 4.15 -0.54
CA ASN A 62 4.13 3.78 -1.82
C ASN A 62 3.09 3.33 -2.85
N HIS A 63 2.04 2.63 -2.42
CA HIS A 63 0.91 2.28 -3.28
C HIS A 63 0.14 3.53 -3.74
N GLY A 64 -0.10 4.47 -2.82
CA GLY A 64 -0.70 5.75 -3.15
C GLY A 64 0.12 6.52 -4.19
N TYR A 65 1.46 6.54 -4.04
CA TYR A 65 2.34 7.18 -5.03
C TYR A 65 2.31 6.52 -6.40
N LEU A 66 2.31 5.19 -6.45
CA LEU A 66 2.18 4.47 -7.71
C LEU A 66 0.84 4.78 -8.40
N TYR A 67 -0.26 4.83 -7.63
CA TYR A 67 -1.56 5.23 -8.15
C TYR A 67 -1.55 6.64 -8.75
N ASP A 68 -1.03 7.63 -8.01
CA ASP A 68 -0.98 9.02 -8.47
C ASP A 68 -0.13 9.16 -9.74
N ALA A 69 0.99 8.45 -9.84
CA ALA A 69 1.82 8.43 -11.05
C ALA A 69 1.05 7.88 -12.26
N MET A 70 0.36 6.75 -12.11
CA MET A 70 -0.48 6.18 -13.17
C MET A 70 -1.64 7.11 -13.53
N ALA A 71 -2.31 7.73 -12.55
CA ALA A 71 -3.39 8.66 -12.78
C ALA A 71 -2.92 9.93 -13.51
N ALA A 72 -1.73 10.43 -13.18
CA ALA A 72 -1.10 11.58 -13.85
C ALA A 72 -0.78 11.26 -15.31
N LEU A 73 -0.12 10.13 -15.58
CA LEU A 73 0.16 9.67 -16.95
C LEU A 73 -1.13 9.49 -17.75
N PHE A 74 -2.13 8.84 -17.17
CA PHE A 74 -3.43 8.65 -17.81
C PHE A 74 -4.09 9.98 -18.16
N LYS A 75 -4.04 10.97 -17.27
CA LYS A 75 -4.61 12.29 -17.52
C LYS A 75 -3.92 13.03 -18.67
N ILE A 76 -2.61 12.86 -18.83
CA ILE A 76 -1.83 13.56 -19.86
C ILE A 76 -1.94 12.86 -21.22
N HIS A 77 -1.85 11.53 -21.24
CA HIS A 77 -1.70 10.74 -22.47
C HIS A 77 -2.93 9.90 -22.83
N ASN A 78 -3.98 9.91 -21.99
CA ASN A 78 -5.15 9.04 -22.10
C ASN A 78 -4.80 7.54 -22.14
N GLY A 79 -3.70 7.17 -21.49
CA GLY A 79 -3.15 5.82 -21.44
C GLY A 79 -1.72 5.81 -20.91
N TYR A 80 -1.23 4.62 -20.57
CA TYR A 80 0.15 4.35 -20.18
C TYR A 80 0.40 2.84 -20.34
N ASP A 81 1.61 2.39 -20.06
CA ASP A 81 1.98 0.97 -19.95
C ASP A 81 3.05 0.81 -18.86
N TYR A 82 3.48 -0.42 -18.62
CA TYR A 82 4.52 -0.70 -17.62
C TYR A 82 5.80 0.11 -17.83
N VAL A 83 6.29 0.21 -19.06
CA VAL A 83 7.57 0.87 -19.38
C VAL A 83 7.47 2.36 -19.11
N THR A 84 6.39 3.00 -19.56
CA THR A 84 6.15 4.43 -19.36
C THR A 84 5.92 4.79 -17.90
N VAL A 85 5.28 3.92 -17.11
CA VAL A 85 5.14 4.13 -15.65
C VAL A 85 6.51 4.05 -14.96
N VAL A 86 7.34 3.06 -15.29
CA VAL A 86 8.69 2.94 -14.73
C VAL A 86 9.54 4.16 -15.08
N GLU A 87 9.55 4.58 -16.35
CA GLU A 87 10.30 5.77 -16.80
C GLU A 87 9.82 7.05 -16.10
N TYR A 88 8.51 7.22 -15.93
CA TYR A 88 7.94 8.37 -15.23
C TYR A 88 8.38 8.41 -13.75
N LEU A 89 8.38 7.26 -13.08
CA LEU A 89 8.83 7.16 -11.70
C LEU A 89 10.34 7.35 -11.56
N ASP A 90 11.13 6.83 -12.50
CA ASP A 90 12.59 6.94 -12.48
C ASP A 90 13.03 8.39 -12.73
N SER A 91 12.48 9.01 -13.78
CA SER A 91 12.76 10.41 -14.12
C SER A 91 12.31 11.41 -13.04
N SER A 92 11.34 11.04 -12.20
CA SER A 92 10.91 11.83 -11.04
C SER A 92 11.65 11.49 -9.74
N GLY A 93 12.55 10.50 -9.75
CA GLY A 93 13.31 10.07 -8.58
C GLY A 93 12.49 9.31 -7.53
N HIS A 94 11.34 8.77 -7.92
CA HIS A 94 10.38 8.08 -7.04
C HIS A 94 10.26 6.57 -7.33
N LEU A 95 11.07 6.02 -8.25
CA LEU A 95 11.03 4.58 -8.55
C LEU A 95 11.39 3.72 -7.34
N ASP A 96 12.38 4.13 -6.55
CA ASP A 96 12.77 3.41 -5.34
C ASP A 96 11.71 3.51 -4.24
N ASP A 97 10.97 4.63 -4.17
CA ASP A 97 9.88 4.82 -3.20
C ASP A 97 8.75 3.80 -3.38
N VAL A 98 8.57 3.29 -4.60
CA VAL A 98 7.58 2.24 -4.92
C VAL A 98 8.15 0.82 -4.90
N GLY A 99 9.42 0.65 -4.51
CA GLY A 99 10.09 -0.66 -4.44
C GLY A 99 10.75 -1.09 -5.77
N GLY A 100 10.91 -0.17 -6.71
CA GLY A 100 11.57 -0.41 -7.98
C GLY A 100 10.70 -1.10 -9.03
N ALA A 101 11.26 -1.26 -10.23
CA ALA A 101 10.56 -1.88 -11.37
C ALA A 101 10.11 -3.34 -11.07
N GLY A 102 10.87 -4.05 -10.23
CA GLY A 102 10.53 -5.40 -9.78
C GLY A 102 9.24 -5.46 -8.96
N ALA A 103 8.95 -4.44 -8.16
CA ALA A 103 7.71 -4.38 -7.38
C ALA A 103 6.48 -4.30 -8.30
N LEU A 104 6.53 -3.45 -9.33
CA LEU A 104 5.46 -3.31 -10.32
C LEU A 104 5.23 -4.62 -11.08
N SER A 105 6.31 -5.29 -11.50
CA SER A 105 6.24 -6.61 -12.12
C SER A 105 5.59 -7.64 -11.18
N GLY A 106 5.93 -7.60 -9.90
CA GLY A 106 5.32 -8.43 -8.86
C GLY A 106 3.81 -8.20 -8.74
N LEU A 107 3.36 -6.94 -8.72
CA LEU A 107 1.93 -6.59 -8.66
C LEU A 107 1.15 -7.17 -9.84
N MET A 108 1.71 -7.07 -11.05
CA MET A 108 1.10 -7.67 -12.25
C MET A 108 1.02 -9.20 -12.12
N ALA A 109 2.08 -9.84 -11.65
CA ALA A 109 2.14 -11.30 -11.51
C ALA A 109 1.16 -11.86 -10.46
N THR A 110 0.88 -11.09 -9.40
CA THR A 110 -0.07 -11.49 -8.34
C THR A 110 -1.52 -11.10 -8.63
N THR A 111 -1.77 -10.32 -9.69
CA THR A 111 -3.12 -9.84 -10.02
C THR A 111 -3.92 -10.92 -10.76
N PRO A 112 -5.08 -11.36 -10.24
CA PRO A 112 -5.86 -12.40 -10.89
C PRO A 112 -6.44 -11.98 -12.25
N THR A 113 -6.96 -10.75 -12.33
CA THR A 113 -7.54 -10.19 -13.55
C THR A 113 -7.66 -8.67 -13.45
N SER A 114 -7.47 -7.97 -14.57
CA SER A 114 -7.68 -6.53 -14.63
C SER A 114 -9.17 -6.13 -14.54
N TYR A 115 -10.08 -7.02 -14.93
CA TYR A 115 -11.52 -6.76 -14.90
C TYR A 115 -12.03 -6.44 -13.49
N GLY A 116 -11.41 -7.00 -12.46
CA GLY A 116 -11.79 -6.82 -11.06
C GLY A 116 -11.34 -5.49 -10.43
N ALA A 117 -10.67 -4.60 -11.18
CA ALA A 117 -10.21 -3.31 -10.66
C ALA A 117 -11.30 -2.50 -9.93
N PRO A 118 -12.54 -2.37 -10.43
CA PRO A 118 -13.59 -1.63 -9.73
C PRO A 118 -13.96 -2.24 -8.38
N GLU A 119 -13.94 -3.57 -8.25
CA GLU A 119 -14.23 -4.30 -7.02
C GLU A 119 -13.13 -4.08 -5.99
N TYR A 120 -11.86 -4.17 -6.40
CA TYR A 120 -10.71 -3.90 -5.53
C TYR A 120 -10.71 -2.43 -5.06
N ALA A 121 -10.99 -1.49 -5.96
CA ALA A 121 -11.10 -0.07 -5.63
C ALA A 121 -12.19 0.22 -4.59
N LYS A 122 -13.36 -0.43 -4.68
CA LYS A 122 -14.42 -0.31 -3.66
C LYS A 122 -13.96 -0.78 -2.28
N ILE A 123 -13.14 -1.83 -2.22
CA ILE A 123 -12.57 -2.34 -0.97
C ILE A 123 -11.61 -1.28 -0.38
N VAL A 124 -10.65 -0.80 -1.18
CA VAL A 124 -9.69 0.25 -0.77
C VAL A 124 -10.41 1.49 -0.26
N TYR A 125 -11.37 2.02 -1.02
CA TYR A 125 -12.14 3.20 -0.64
C TYR A 125 -12.93 3.02 0.66
N ARG A 126 -13.63 1.89 0.80
CA ARG A 126 -14.40 1.59 2.01
C ARG A 126 -13.52 1.52 3.26
N HIS A 127 -12.30 1.02 3.12
CA HIS A 127 -11.32 0.99 4.19
C HIS A 127 -10.80 2.39 4.52
N SER A 128 -10.45 3.20 3.50
CA SER A 128 -10.08 4.61 3.64
C SER A 128 -11.10 5.42 4.46
N MET A 129 -12.40 5.26 4.17
CA MET A 129 -13.47 5.99 4.87
C MET A 129 -13.63 5.65 6.36
N ARG A 130 -13.02 4.55 6.84
CA ARG A 130 -13.15 4.07 8.22
C ARG A 130 -11.88 4.26 9.06
N ARG A 131 -10.88 4.94 8.50
CA ARG A 131 -9.66 5.33 9.20
C ARG A 131 -9.90 6.60 10.00
#